data_AF-A0AAP0RBG2-F1
#
_entry.id   AF-A0AAP0RBG2-F1
#
_cell.length_a   1.000
_cell.length_b   1.000
_cell.length_c   1.000
_cell.angle_alpha   90.00
_cell.angle_beta   90.00
_cell.angle_gamma   90.00
#
_symmetry.space_group_name_H-M   'P 1'
#
loop_
_entity.id
_entity.type
_entity.pdbx_description
1 polymer ?
#
loop_
_entity_poly.entity_id
_entity_poly.type
_entity_poly.pdbx_seq_one_letter_code
_entity_poly.pdbx_strand_id
1 'polypeptide(L)'
;METPKFQWKQLSPMLSSFWKLEPLELCYRSLCSCGDHSIADGSLLDFLRQVSTFGLSLVRLDIREESDWHTDVIDTITKQREIGSYRGWSEERWQELAFI
;
A
#
# COMPACT_ATOMS: atom_id res chain seq x y z
N MET A 1 -22.55 20.48 15.53
CA MET A 1 -22.53 19.01 15.37
C MET A 1 -21.10 18.61 15.08
N GLU A 2 -20.36 18.19 16.11
CA GLU A 2 -18.98 17.72 15.94
C GLU A 2 -19.02 16.31 15.35
N THR A 3 -18.33 16.12 14.23
CA THR A 3 -18.18 14.79 13.61
C THR A 3 -17.26 13.93 14.48
N PRO A 4 -17.52 12.62 14.64
CA PRO A 4 -16.66 11.76 15.44
C PRO A 4 -15.29 11.66 14.77
N LYS A 5 -14.24 12.06 15.48
CA LYS A 5 -12.85 11.88 15.05
C LYS A 5 -12.55 10.38 15.02
N PHE A 6 -12.62 9.78 13.84
CA PHE A 6 -12.28 8.37 13.64
C PHE A 6 -10.79 8.15 13.95
N GLN A 7 -10.49 7.42 15.03
CA GLN A 7 -9.13 7.19 15.51
C GLN A 7 -8.50 5.98 14.78
N TRP A 8 -7.96 6.20 13.59
CA TRP A 8 -7.25 5.20 12.77
C TRP A 8 -6.06 4.52 13.47
N LYS A 9 -5.57 5.08 14.58
CA LYS A 9 -4.38 4.59 15.30
C LYS A 9 -4.54 3.18 15.90
N GLN A 10 -5.76 2.71 16.16
CA GLN A 10 -5.99 1.41 16.81
C GLN A 10 -5.97 0.22 15.84
N LEU A 11 -6.12 0.45 14.53
CA LEU A 11 -6.05 -0.58 13.48
C LEU A 11 -4.63 -0.75 12.90
N SER A 12 -3.69 0.07 13.39
CA SER A 12 -2.32 0.21 12.90
C SER A 12 -1.47 -1.06 12.88
N PRO A 13 -1.61 -2.05 13.80
CA PRO A 13 -0.79 -3.24 13.73
C PRO A 13 -1.10 -4.03 12.46
N MET A 14 -2.36 -4.34 12.20
CA MET A 14 -2.72 -5.37 11.21
C MET A 14 -2.46 -4.96 9.74
N LEU A 15 -2.31 -3.66 9.46
CA LEU A 15 -2.18 -3.11 8.10
C LEU A 15 -0.75 -3.15 7.55
N SER A 16 0.27 -3.23 8.41
CA SER A 16 1.64 -3.49 7.99
C SER A 16 1.82 -5.00 7.83
N SER A 17 2.20 -5.48 6.64
CA SER A 17 2.53 -6.90 6.46
C SER A 17 3.82 -7.29 7.20
N PHE A 18 4.64 -6.30 7.53
CA PHE A 18 6.03 -6.46 7.96
C PHE A 18 6.18 -6.96 9.41
N TRP A 19 5.32 -6.54 10.34
CA TRP A 19 5.42 -6.98 11.75
C TRP A 19 5.06 -8.46 11.96
N LYS A 20 4.40 -9.11 10.98
CA LYS A 20 3.94 -10.50 11.12
C LYS A 20 5.05 -11.53 10.90
N LEU A 21 6.12 -11.17 10.18
CA LEU A 21 7.20 -12.08 9.84
C LEU A 21 8.28 -12.17 10.92
N GLU A 22 8.53 -11.08 11.64
CA GLU A 22 9.54 -11.01 12.71
C GLU A 22 9.47 -12.21 13.70
N PRO A 23 8.30 -12.59 14.27
CA PRO A 23 8.26 -13.73 15.18
C PRO A 23 8.51 -15.07 14.48
N LEU A 24 8.12 -15.23 13.22
CA LEU A 24 8.29 -16.48 12.46
C LEU A 24 9.74 -16.65 12.01
N GLU A 25 10.39 -15.56 11.61
CA GLU A 25 11.82 -15.52 11.31
C GLU A 25 12.65 -15.81 12.57
N LEU A 26 12.23 -15.31 13.73
CA LEU A 26 12.87 -15.63 15.00
C LEU A 26 12.78 -17.13 15.32
N CYS A 27 11.61 -17.75 15.14
CA CYS A 27 11.43 -19.19 15.30
C CYS A 27 12.30 -19.98 14.31
N TYR A 28 12.35 -19.56 13.04
CA TYR A 28 13.15 -20.21 12.01
C TYR A 28 14.65 -20.17 12.38
N ARG A 29 15.16 -18.99 12.75
CA ARG A 29 16.56 -18.80 13.18
C ARG A 29 16.89 -19.63 14.43
N SER A 30 15.98 -19.70 15.38
CA SER A 30 16.13 -20.51 16.60
C SER A 30 16.29 -22.00 16.25
N LEU A 31 15.38 -22.54 15.44
CA LEU A 31 15.42 -23.94 15.01
C LEU A 31 16.69 -24.28 14.24
N CYS A 32 17.12 -23.42 13.32
CA CYS A 32 18.38 -23.60 12.61
C CYS A 32 19.58 -23.57 13.58
N SER A 33 19.58 -22.67 14.58
CA SER A 33 20.67 -22.61 15.57
C SER A 33 20.75 -23.82 16.49
N CYS A 34 19.61 -24.50 16.75
CA CYS A 34 19.55 -25.73 17.55
C CYS A 34 19.87 -27.00 16.74
N GLY A 35 20.10 -26.88 15.43
CA GLY A 35 20.37 -28.01 14.54
C GLY A 35 19.12 -28.64 13.91
N ASP A 36 17.92 -28.16 14.24
CA ASP A 36 16.62 -28.68 13.79
C ASP A 36 16.19 -28.12 12.42
N HIS A 37 17.13 -28.09 11.46
CA HIS A 37 16.88 -27.56 10.11
C HIS A 37 15.73 -28.30 9.39
N SER A 38 15.60 -29.61 9.61
CA SER A 38 14.51 -30.39 9.02
C SER A 38 13.12 -29.96 9.50
N ILE A 39 13.00 -29.40 10.71
CA ILE A 39 11.75 -28.86 11.24
C ILE A 39 11.55 -27.44 10.71
N ALA A 40 12.62 -26.64 10.68
CA ALA A 40 12.59 -25.27 10.15
C ALA A 40 12.18 -25.23 8.67
N ASP A 41 12.73 -26.13 7.86
CA ASP A 41 12.54 -26.21 6.41
C ASP A 41 11.23 -26.90 5.98
N GLY A 42 10.43 -27.37 6.95
CA GLY A 42 9.10 -27.91 6.70
C GLY A 42 8.04 -26.82 6.60
N SER A 43 6.93 -26.99 7.32
CA SER A 43 5.77 -26.10 7.25
C SER A 43 6.06 -24.63 7.59
N LEU A 44 7.09 -24.37 8.40
CA LEU A 44 7.48 -23.01 8.76
C LEU A 44 8.05 -22.24 7.57
N LEU A 45 8.98 -22.84 6.82
CA LEU A 45 9.54 -22.25 5.62
C LEU A 45 8.49 -22.08 4.52
N ASP A 46 7.59 -23.04 4.36
CA ASP A 46 6.47 -22.93 3.42
C ASP A 46 5.54 -21.77 3.79
N PHE A 47 5.26 -21.58 5.08
CA PHE A 47 4.44 -20.46 5.54
C PHE A 47 5.15 -19.10 5.34
N LEU A 48 6.44 -19.01 5.64
CA LEU A 48 7.23 -17.81 5.36
C LEU A 48 7.18 -17.45 3.87
N ARG A 49 7.38 -18.43 2.98
CA ARG A 49 7.27 -18.23 1.51
C ARG A 49 5.88 -17.78 1.08
N GLN A 50 4.82 -18.36 1.65
CA GLN A 50 3.44 -17.97 1.35
C GLN A 50 3.17 -16.52 1.74
N VAL A 51 3.55 -16.13 2.97
CA VAL A 51 3.34 -14.75 3.44
C VAL A 51 4.18 -13.76 2.64
N SER A 52 5.42 -14.10 2.26
CA SER A 52 6.24 -13.24 1.40
C SER A 52 5.68 -13.10 -0.03
N THR A 53 5.05 -14.16 -0.56
CA THR A 53 4.53 -14.17 -1.94
C THR A 53 3.17 -13.49 -2.05
N PHE A 54 2.26 -13.82 -1.13
CA PHE A 54 0.85 -13.43 -1.20
C PHE A 54 0.54 -12.24 -0.28
N GLY A 55 1.37 -11.97 0.73
CA GLY A 55 1.10 -10.96 1.73
C GLY A 55 -0.23 -11.22 2.44
N LEU A 56 -0.93 -10.14 2.80
CA LEU A 56 -2.25 -10.21 3.42
C LEU A 56 -3.41 -10.08 2.42
N SER A 57 -3.13 -9.58 1.22
CA SER A 57 -4.14 -9.31 0.21
C SER A 57 -4.27 -10.43 -0.83
N LEU A 58 -3.42 -11.46 -0.77
CA LEU A 58 -3.24 -12.56 -1.72
C LEU A 58 -2.77 -12.12 -3.10
N VAL A 59 -3.45 -11.14 -3.67
CA VAL A 59 -3.17 -10.54 -4.95
C VAL A 59 -3.07 -9.02 -4.78
N ARG A 60 -2.37 -8.37 -5.70
CA ARG A 60 -2.41 -6.92 -5.82
C ARG A 60 -3.61 -6.57 -6.69
N LEU A 61 -4.50 -5.72 -6.17
CA LEU A 61 -5.57 -5.17 -6.97
C LEU A 61 -5.01 -4.01 -7.78
N ASP A 62 -5.02 -4.18 -9.11
CA ASP A 62 -4.72 -3.08 -10.03
C ASP A 62 -5.98 -2.24 -10.20
N ILE A 63 -5.88 -0.94 -9.90
CA ILE A 63 -6.98 0.01 -10.06
C ILE A 63 -6.67 0.81 -11.32
N ARG A 64 -7.53 0.69 -12.32
CA ARG A 64 -7.40 1.38 -13.60
C ARG A 64 -8.67 2.20 -13.84
N GLU A 65 -8.46 3.47 -14.14
CA GLU A 65 -9.52 4.41 -14.50
C GLU A 65 -9.12 5.15 -15.79
N GLU A 66 -10.12 5.67 -16.49
CA GLU A 66 -9.92 6.41 -17.74
C GLU A 66 -9.31 7.80 -17.47
N SER A 67 -8.35 8.23 -18.30
CA SER A 67 -7.64 9.50 -18.13
C SER A 67 -8.56 10.73 -18.12
N ASP A 68 -9.68 10.65 -18.81
CA ASP A 68 -10.66 11.74 -18.90
C ASP A 68 -11.33 12.00 -17.55
N TRP A 69 -11.56 10.96 -16.74
CA TRP A 69 -12.06 11.12 -15.37
C TRP A 69 -11.08 11.90 -14.49
N HIS A 70 -9.79 11.59 -14.58
CA HIS A 70 -8.77 12.33 -13.85
C HIS A 70 -8.72 13.80 -14.30
N THR A 71 -8.81 14.03 -15.61
CA THR A 71 -8.83 15.38 -16.20
C THR A 71 -10.04 16.19 -15.71
N ASP A 72 -11.22 15.58 -15.67
CA ASP A 72 -12.45 16.23 -15.22
C ASP A 72 -12.43 16.56 -13.72
N VAL A 73 -11.87 15.68 -12.89
CA VAL A 73 -11.71 15.93 -11.46
C VAL A 73 -10.77 17.12 -11.22
N ILE A 74 -9.62 17.17 -11.89
CA ILE A 74 -8.66 18.26 -11.73
C ILE A 74 -9.20 19.57 -12.31
N ASP A 75 -9.89 19.52 -13.46
CA ASP A 75 -10.54 20.69 -14.06
C ASP A 75 -11.62 21.29 -13.15
N THR A 76 -12.41 20.42 -12.48
CA THR A 76 -13.39 20.87 -11.48
C THR A 76 -12.72 21.56 -10.30
N ILE A 77 -11.62 20.99 -9.77
CA ILE A 77 -10.87 21.57 -8.65
C ILE A 77 -10.27 22.93 -9.04
N THR A 78 -9.63 23.03 -10.21
CA THR A 78 -8.98 24.26 -10.69
C THR A 78 -9.98 25.38 -10.96
N LYS A 79 -11.15 25.06 -11.54
CA LYS A 79 -12.26 26.00 -11.71
C LYS A 79 -12.81 26.49 -10.38
N GLN A 80 -13.00 25.59 -9.39
CA GLN A 80 -13.46 25.98 -8.05
C GLN A 80 -12.49 26.89 -7.31
N ARG A 81 -11.20 26.79 -7.60
CA ARG A 81 -10.14 27.62 -7.01
C ARG A 81 -9.87 28.91 -7.78
N GLU A 82 -10.58 29.16 -8.89
CA GLU A 82 -10.41 30.32 -9.78
C GLU A 82 -8.99 30.40 -10.42
N ILE A 83 -8.27 29.28 -10.52
CA ILE A 83 -6.90 29.20 -11.07
C ILE A 83 -6.94 29.03 -12.61
N GLY A 84 -8.10 28.68 -13.16
CA GLY A 84 -8.33 28.45 -14.59
C GLY A 84 -8.97 27.09 -14.88
N SER A 85 -9.01 26.70 -16.16
CA SER A 85 -9.49 25.38 -16.59
C SER A 85 -8.30 24.49 -16.96
N TYR A 86 -8.11 23.41 -16.21
CA TYR A 86 -7.08 22.41 -16.45
C TYR A 86 -7.14 21.82 -17.87
N ARG A 87 -8.35 21.61 -18.41
CA ARG A 87 -8.56 21.09 -19.79
C ARG A 87 -7.96 21.97 -20.88
N GLY A 88 -7.79 23.28 -20.63
CA GLY A 88 -7.28 24.24 -21.60
C GLY A 88 -5.78 24.50 -21.48
N TRP A 89 -5.08 23.84 -20.56
CA TRP A 89 -3.64 24.04 -20.37
C TRP A 89 -2.83 23.21 -21.37
N SER A 90 -1.64 23.70 -21.71
CA SER A 90 -0.69 22.93 -22.50
C SER A 90 -0.03 21.85 -21.65
N GLU A 91 0.48 20.80 -22.30
CA GLU A 91 1.16 19.68 -21.64
C GLU A 91 2.34 20.15 -20.77
N GLU A 92 3.07 21.18 -21.22
CA GLU A 92 4.21 21.73 -20.47
C GLU A 92 3.78 22.27 -19.10
N ARG A 93 2.61 22.90 -19.04
CA ARG A 93 2.03 23.43 -17.78
C ARG A 93 1.49 22.32 -16.88
N TRP A 94 1.04 21.20 -17.45
CA TRP A 94 0.65 20.03 -16.66
C TRP A 94 1.84 19.40 -15.95
N GLN A 95 2.95 19.26 -16.68
CA GLN A 95 4.17 18.66 -16.14
C GLN A 95 4.76 19.52 -15.02
N GLU A 96 4.72 20.85 -15.12
CA GLU A 96 5.20 21.75 -14.06
C GLU A 96 4.44 21.57 -12.72
N LEU A 97 3.15 21.25 -12.77
CA LEU A 97 2.32 21.04 -11.57
C LEU A 97 2.39 19.62 -11.00
N ALA A 98 2.78 18.62 -11.80
CA ALA A 98 2.94 17.24 -11.35
C ALA A 98 4.12 17.06 -10.37
N PHE A 99 5.00 18.05 -10.26
CA PHE A 99 6.20 18.04 -9.40
C PHE A 99 6.09 18.91 -8.14
N ILE A 100 4.90 19.45 -7.83
CA ILE A 100 4.63 20.22 -6.60
C ILE A 100 3.87 19.34 -5.60
#